data_AF-A0AAU8SZR3-F1
#
_entry.id   AF-A0AAU8SZR3-F1
#
_cell.length_a   1.000
_cell.length_b   1.000
_cell.length_c   1.000
_cell.angle_alpha   90.00
_cell.angle_beta   90.00
_cell.angle_gamma   90.00
#
_symmetry.space_group_name_H-M   'P 1'
#
loop_
_entity.id
_entity.type
_entity.pdbx_description
1 polymer ?
#
loop_
_entity_poly.entity_id
_entity_poly.type
_entity_poly.pdbx_seq_one_letter_code
_entity_poly.pdbx_strand_id
1 'polypeptide(L)'
;MQRNVPHAMARTAAGLLMITALGLASLAHAQTPAQTPAQTPAPSAGPQPQTLSQAAPPVDPSFSAYSLAQTCKRKNDNAAQGQCVGAIRGIIHGYQYGVLFLGQRASLPPNETQRVSLCLNNTPVSSIVDEFIADAAQVNEDSLRHTPAEVAVLGSVHLHHSCN
;
A
#
# COMPACT_ATOMS: atom_id res chain seq x y z
N MET A 1 -13.45 -32.39 29.17
CA MET A 1 -14.51 -31.49 29.66
C MET A 1 -14.44 -30.20 28.86
N GLN A 2 -15.21 -30.10 27.77
CA GLN A 2 -15.32 -28.90 26.94
C GLN A 2 -16.35 -27.96 27.59
N ARG A 3 -15.98 -26.71 27.83
CA ARG A 3 -16.91 -25.66 28.23
C ARG A 3 -16.80 -24.52 27.22
N ASN A 4 -17.67 -24.59 26.22
CA ASN A 4 -18.08 -23.45 25.40
C ASN A 4 -18.71 -22.40 26.32
N VAL A 5 -18.18 -21.19 26.33
CA VAL A 5 -18.93 -20.02 26.81
C VAL A 5 -18.75 -18.90 25.79
N PRO A 6 -19.77 -18.60 24.97
CA PRO A 6 -19.72 -17.49 24.03
C PRO A 6 -19.89 -16.14 24.74
N HIS A 7 -19.26 -15.15 24.12
CA HIS A 7 -19.17 -13.73 24.48
C HIS A 7 -20.51 -13.07 24.82
N ALA A 8 -20.57 -12.39 25.97
CA ALA A 8 -21.57 -11.37 26.23
C ALA A 8 -21.08 -10.03 25.67
N MET A 9 -21.62 -9.66 24.49
CA MET A 9 -21.50 -8.31 23.94
C MET A 9 -22.46 -7.37 24.70
N ALA A 10 -21.92 -6.41 25.44
CA ALA A 10 -22.68 -5.26 25.89
C ALA A 10 -22.66 -4.18 24.79
N ARG A 11 -23.76 -4.09 24.04
CA ARG A 11 -24.06 -2.97 23.14
C ARG A 11 -24.68 -1.86 23.97
N THR A 12 -24.02 -0.71 24.07
CA THR A 12 -24.67 0.54 24.48
C THR A 12 -24.69 1.49 23.29
N ALA A 13 -25.88 1.61 22.71
CA ALA A 13 -26.24 2.62 21.74
C ALA A 13 -26.70 3.87 22.52
N ALA A 14 -26.02 4.99 22.28
CA ALA A 14 -26.45 6.35 22.59
C ALA A 14 -25.62 7.24 21.66
N GLY A 15 -26.13 8.23 20.95
CA GLY A 15 -27.44 8.84 20.81
C GLY A 15 -27.18 10.04 19.88
N LEU A 16 -28.09 10.30 18.95
CA LEU A 16 -27.99 11.37 17.95
C LEU A 16 -27.61 12.73 18.57
N LEU A 17 -26.66 13.43 17.94
CA LEU A 17 -26.69 14.89 17.83
C LEU A 17 -26.30 15.29 16.41
N MET A 18 -27.32 15.73 15.67
CA MET A 18 -27.20 16.48 14.42
C MET A 18 -26.75 17.90 14.76
N ILE A 19 -25.64 18.37 14.19
CA ILE A 19 -25.34 19.79 14.09
C ILE A 19 -24.97 20.06 12.63
N THR A 20 -25.94 20.59 11.90
CA THR A 20 -25.75 21.19 10.58
C THR A 20 -25.07 22.55 10.75
N ALA A 21 -23.84 22.67 10.28
CA ALA A 21 -23.21 23.97 10.07
C ALA A 21 -22.90 24.11 8.57
N LEU A 22 -23.75 24.88 7.87
CA LEU A 22 -23.48 25.40 6.54
C LEU A 22 -22.30 26.39 6.63
N GLY A 23 -21.13 25.96 6.16
CA GLY A 23 -19.97 26.82 5.95
C GLY A 23 -19.75 27.03 4.46
N LEU A 24 -19.91 28.27 4.02
CA LEU A 24 -19.94 28.71 2.62
C LEU A 24 -18.69 28.33 1.82
N ALA A 25 -18.93 27.71 0.66
CA ALA A 25 -17.94 27.54 -0.39
C ALA A 25 -17.41 28.90 -0.84
N SER A 26 -16.11 29.14 -0.65
CA SER A 26 -15.40 30.20 -1.38
C SER A 26 -15.23 29.74 -2.83
N LEU A 27 -16.20 30.07 -3.67
CA LEU A 27 -16.09 30.02 -5.13
C LEU A 27 -15.15 31.15 -5.58
N ALA A 28 -13.86 30.84 -5.69
CA ALA A 28 -12.91 31.68 -6.39
C ALA A 28 -13.35 31.82 -7.86
N HIS A 29 -13.68 33.06 -8.24
CA HIS A 29 -14.04 33.45 -9.60
C HIS A 29 -12.87 33.27 -10.55
N ALA A 30 -12.87 32.20 -11.34
CA ALA A 30 -12.10 32.15 -12.59
C ALA A 30 -12.92 32.86 -13.68
N GLN A 31 -12.50 34.08 -14.00
CA GLN A 31 -13.10 34.92 -15.04
C GLN A 31 -12.92 34.28 -16.41
N THR A 32 -14.02 34.02 -17.12
CA THR A 32 -14.05 33.65 -18.54
C THR A 32 -14.68 34.82 -19.31
N PRO A 33 -14.02 35.41 -20.32
CA PRO A 33 -14.73 36.14 -21.35
C PRO A 33 -15.26 35.13 -22.39
N ALA A 34 -16.58 35.19 -22.62
CA ALA A 34 -17.32 34.40 -23.59
C ALA A 34 -17.10 34.89 -25.02
N GLN A 35 -16.93 33.98 -26.00
CA GLN A 35 -17.49 34.09 -27.36
C GLN A 35 -17.86 32.70 -27.95
N THR A 36 -19.03 32.69 -28.59
CA THR A 36 -19.96 31.71 -29.22
C THR A 36 -19.44 30.53 -30.09
N PRO A 37 -20.32 29.54 -30.44
CA PRO A 37 -19.98 28.14 -30.73
C PRO A 37 -19.88 27.77 -32.22
N ALA A 38 -19.03 26.79 -32.55
CA ALA A 38 -19.21 25.93 -33.73
C ALA A 38 -18.41 24.61 -33.62
N GLN A 39 -19.15 23.50 -33.53
CA GLN A 39 -18.98 22.21 -34.23
C GLN A 39 -17.64 21.44 -34.14
N THR A 40 -17.77 20.18 -33.67
CA THR A 40 -16.82 19.05 -33.76
C THR A 40 -16.28 18.85 -35.19
N PRO A 41 -15.03 18.38 -35.39
CA PRO A 41 -14.65 16.99 -35.07
C PRO A 41 -13.23 16.80 -34.49
N ALA A 42 -13.01 15.69 -33.78
CA ALA A 42 -11.67 15.13 -33.48
C ALA A 42 -10.99 14.63 -34.79
N PRO A 43 -9.69 14.24 -34.83
CA PRO A 43 -8.69 14.09 -33.75
C PRO A 43 -7.30 14.69 -34.10
N SER A 44 -6.44 14.94 -33.11
CA SER A 44 -4.98 15.05 -33.29
C SER A 44 -4.27 14.88 -31.94
N ALA A 45 -3.40 13.88 -31.85
CA ALA A 45 -2.55 13.62 -30.70
C ALA A 45 -1.54 14.76 -30.50
N GLY A 46 -1.77 15.59 -29.48
CA GLY A 46 -0.79 16.53 -28.95
C GLY A 46 -0.05 15.93 -27.74
N PRO A 47 1.18 16.34 -27.43
CA PRO A 47 1.93 15.81 -26.29
C PRO A 47 1.15 16.10 -25.00
N GLN A 48 0.84 15.06 -24.22
CA GLN A 48 0.26 15.27 -22.90
C GLN A 48 1.22 16.13 -22.06
N PRO A 49 0.73 17.18 -21.37
CA PRO A 49 1.57 17.94 -20.45
C PRO A 49 2.05 16.98 -19.36
N GLN A 50 3.37 16.90 -19.23
CA GLN A 50 4.05 16.16 -18.17
C GLN A 50 3.46 16.60 -16.84
N THR A 51 2.70 15.72 -16.20
CA THR A 51 2.34 15.88 -14.79
C THR A 51 3.65 15.99 -14.04
N LEU A 52 3.93 17.19 -13.49
CA LEU A 52 5.06 17.48 -12.63
C LEU A 52 5.27 16.30 -11.69
N SER A 53 6.46 15.69 -11.80
CA SER A 53 6.95 14.64 -10.93
C SER A 53 6.83 15.12 -9.49
N GLN A 54 5.74 14.71 -8.82
CA GLN A 54 5.61 14.91 -7.40
C GLN A 54 6.73 14.08 -6.78
N ALA A 55 7.72 14.73 -6.16
CA ALA A 55 8.78 14.02 -5.46
C ALA A 55 8.12 13.01 -4.51
N ALA A 56 8.60 11.76 -4.54
CA ALA A 56 8.05 10.71 -3.69
C ALA A 56 7.98 11.21 -2.24
N PRO A 57 6.90 10.92 -1.50
CA PRO A 57 6.77 11.36 -0.12
C PRO A 57 8.00 10.92 0.69
N PRO A 58 8.45 11.74 1.65
CA PRO A 58 9.64 11.43 2.43
C PRO A 58 9.47 10.07 3.13
N VAL A 59 10.46 9.21 2.96
CA VAL A 59 10.50 7.89 3.63
C VAL A 59 10.83 8.10 5.10
N ASP A 60 10.08 7.47 6.00
CA ASP A 60 10.46 7.42 7.41
C ASP A 60 11.77 6.62 7.52
N PRO A 61 12.89 7.25 7.93
CA PRO A 61 14.18 6.56 7.98
C PRO A 61 14.17 5.39 8.97
N SER A 62 13.28 5.40 9.96
CA SER A 62 13.11 4.29 10.91
C SER A 62 12.52 3.04 10.25
N PHE A 63 11.78 3.20 9.14
CA PHE A 63 11.12 2.11 8.39
C PHE A 63 11.48 2.11 6.89
N SER A 64 12.77 2.24 6.61
CA SER A 64 13.34 2.07 5.27
C SER A 64 13.65 0.59 4.96
N ALA A 65 13.80 0.26 3.68
CA ALA A 65 14.24 -1.07 3.24
C ALA A 65 15.60 -1.43 3.85
N TYR A 66 16.48 -0.45 4.00
CA TYR A 66 17.75 -0.60 4.69
C TYR A 66 17.59 -1.01 6.16
N SER A 67 16.83 -0.26 6.96
CA SER A 67 16.68 -0.54 8.40
C SER A 67 16.01 -1.89 8.66
N LEU A 68 15.04 -2.27 7.82
CA LEU A 68 14.41 -3.59 7.87
C LEU A 68 15.41 -4.69 7.51
N ALA A 69 16.17 -4.57 6.42
CA ALA A 69 17.16 -5.56 6.02
C ALA A 69 18.23 -5.79 7.10
N GLN A 70 18.72 -4.72 7.75
CA GLN A 70 19.68 -4.84 8.86
C GLN A 70 19.06 -5.55 10.07
N THR A 71 17.79 -5.29 10.36
CA THR A 71 17.06 -5.99 11.43
C THR A 71 16.91 -7.48 11.11
N CYS A 72 16.55 -7.81 9.87
CA CYS A 72 16.39 -9.18 9.41
C CYS A 72 17.70 -9.99 9.35
N LYS A 73 18.85 -9.34 9.12
CA LYS A 73 20.17 -9.99 9.15
C LYS A 73 20.59 -10.47 10.54
N ARG A 74 20.03 -9.91 11.62
CA ARG A 74 20.37 -10.25 13.01
C ARG A 74 19.67 -11.53 13.48
N LYS A 75 19.96 -12.66 12.84
CA LYS A 75 19.32 -13.97 13.13
C LYS A 75 19.59 -14.53 14.54
N ASN A 76 20.64 -14.05 15.22
CA ASN A 76 21.00 -14.49 16.57
C ASN A 76 20.32 -13.67 17.69
N ASP A 77 19.53 -12.66 17.35
CA ASP A 77 18.79 -11.82 18.28
C ASP A 77 17.29 -12.09 18.11
N ASN A 78 16.69 -12.76 19.10
CA ASN A 78 15.27 -13.14 19.07
C ASN A 78 14.34 -11.92 18.97
N ALA A 79 14.72 -10.77 19.54
CA ALA A 79 13.91 -9.56 19.45
C ALA A 79 13.98 -8.96 18.04
N ALA A 80 15.18 -8.87 17.46
CA ALA A 80 15.35 -8.43 16.08
C ALA A 80 14.68 -9.37 15.07
N GLN A 81 14.77 -10.68 15.29
CA GLN A 81 14.08 -11.69 14.48
C GLN A 81 12.56 -11.52 14.58
N GLY A 82 12.02 -11.35 15.79
CA GLY A 82 10.60 -11.09 16.00
C GLY A 82 10.12 -9.81 15.31
N GLN A 83 10.92 -8.74 15.37
CA GLN A 83 10.64 -7.47 14.68
C GLN A 83 10.65 -7.64 13.16
N CYS A 84 11.66 -8.32 12.61
CA CYS A 84 11.76 -8.60 11.17
C CYS A 84 10.55 -9.40 10.66
N VAL A 85 10.27 -10.54 11.30
CA VAL A 85 9.15 -11.42 10.90
C VAL A 85 7.82 -10.70 11.06
N GLY A 86 7.63 -9.94 12.14
CA GLY A 86 6.42 -9.15 12.39
C GLY A 86 6.22 -8.07 11.33
N ALA A 87 7.27 -7.33 10.96
CA ALA A 87 7.22 -6.28 9.95
C ALA A 87 6.90 -6.85 8.56
N ILE A 88 7.61 -7.89 8.12
CA ILE A 88 7.37 -8.55 6.81
C ILE A 88 5.95 -9.12 6.75
N ARG A 89 5.51 -9.80 7.80
CA ARG A 89 4.13 -10.32 7.88
C ARG A 89 3.09 -9.21 7.84
N GLY A 90 3.35 -8.10 8.53
CA GLY A 90 2.47 -6.92 8.54
C GLY A 90 2.33 -6.30 7.15
N ILE A 91 3.44 -6.12 6.44
CA ILE A 91 3.47 -5.61 5.06
C ILE A 91 2.66 -6.52 4.13
N ILE A 92 2.93 -7.82 4.16
CA ILE A 92 2.24 -8.80 3.29
C ILE A 92 0.74 -8.79 3.53
N HIS A 93 0.30 -8.89 4.79
CA HIS A 93 -1.13 -8.90 5.09
C HIS A 93 -1.79 -7.55 4.81
N GLY A 94 -1.12 -6.44 5.10
CA GLY A 94 -1.60 -5.09 4.77
C GLY A 94 -1.86 -4.97 3.27
N TYR A 95 -0.92 -5.42 2.45
CA TYR A 95 -1.07 -5.44 1.00
C TYR A 95 -2.20 -6.36 0.53
N GLN A 96 -2.29 -7.59 1.04
CA GLN A 96 -3.37 -8.52 0.73
C GLN A 96 -4.75 -7.91 1.04
N TYR A 97 -4.89 -7.25 2.20
CA TYR A 97 -6.12 -6.52 2.54
C TYR A 97 -6.38 -5.34 1.60
N GLY A 98 -5.32 -4.61 1.20
CA GLY A 98 -5.41 -3.54 0.22
C GLY A 98 -5.94 -4.02 -1.13
N VAL A 99 -5.41 -5.13 -1.66
CA VAL A 99 -5.86 -5.73 -2.93
C VAL A 99 -7.32 -6.18 -2.83
N LEU A 100 -7.71 -6.84 -1.73
CA LEU A 100 -9.11 -7.24 -1.51
C LEU A 100 -10.04 -6.03 -1.44
N PHE A 101 -9.61 -4.97 -0.76
CA PHE A 101 -10.37 -3.72 -0.68
C PHE A 101 -10.56 -3.12 -2.07
N LEU A 102 -9.50 -3.04 -2.89
CA LEU A 102 -9.58 -2.53 -4.26
C LEU A 102 -10.51 -3.37 -5.15
N GLY A 103 -10.44 -4.69 -5.05
CA GLY A 103 -11.34 -5.59 -5.79
C GLY A 103 -12.82 -5.39 -5.42
N GLN A 104 -13.12 -5.11 -4.16
CA GLN A 104 -14.51 -4.94 -3.69
C GLN A 104 -15.05 -3.51 -3.85
N ARG A 105 -14.19 -2.49 -3.74
CA ARG A 105 -14.61 -1.07 -3.62
C ARG A 105 -14.20 -0.21 -4.80
N ALA A 106 -13.08 -0.51 -5.45
CA ALA A 106 -12.57 0.26 -6.58
C ALA A 106 -12.91 -0.37 -7.94
N SER A 107 -13.65 -1.49 -7.95
CA SER A 107 -14.10 -2.21 -9.15
C SER A 107 -12.97 -2.53 -10.14
N LEU A 108 -11.79 -2.92 -9.63
CA LEU A 108 -10.77 -3.50 -10.49
C LEU A 108 -11.35 -4.74 -11.16
N PRO A 109 -11.24 -4.86 -12.51
CA PRO A 109 -11.61 -6.10 -13.19
C PRO A 109 -10.90 -7.29 -12.53
N PRO A 110 -11.52 -8.50 -12.50
CA PRO A 110 -10.93 -9.66 -11.84
C PRO A 110 -9.49 -9.96 -12.29
N ASN A 111 -9.21 -9.81 -13.59
CA ASN A 111 -7.89 -10.02 -14.16
C ASN A 111 -6.84 -9.03 -13.60
N GLU A 112 -7.21 -7.77 -13.38
CA GLU A 112 -6.30 -6.79 -12.79
C GLU A 112 -6.08 -7.04 -11.30
N THR A 113 -7.12 -7.48 -10.58
CA THR A 113 -6.99 -7.87 -9.17
C THR A 113 -6.05 -9.06 -9.01
N GLN A 114 -6.12 -10.05 -9.90
CA GLN A 114 -5.23 -11.21 -9.89
C GLN A 114 -3.77 -10.82 -10.16
N ARG A 115 -3.52 -9.93 -11.13
CA ARG A 115 -2.17 -9.45 -11.47
C ARG A 115 -1.45 -8.77 -10.31
N VAL A 116 -2.19 -8.09 -9.44
CA VAL A 116 -1.62 -7.42 -8.26
C VAL A 116 -1.69 -8.28 -7.00
N SER A 117 -2.24 -9.49 -7.05
CA SER A 117 -2.33 -10.39 -5.89
C SER A 117 -1.01 -11.10 -5.60
N LEU A 118 -0.81 -11.53 -4.34
CA LEU A 118 0.35 -12.33 -3.92
C LEU A 118 -0.06 -13.80 -3.75
N CYS A 119 0.67 -14.72 -4.38
CA CYS A 119 0.36 -16.15 -4.37
C CYS A 119 1.22 -16.90 -3.34
N LEU A 120 0.94 -16.68 -2.06
CA LEU A 120 1.75 -17.16 -0.92
C LEU A 120 1.26 -18.47 -0.30
N ASN A 121 0.58 -19.32 -1.07
CA ASN A 121 0.03 -20.58 -0.56
C ASN A 121 1.17 -21.52 -0.14
N ASN A 122 1.18 -21.90 1.13
CA ASN A 122 2.24 -22.73 1.75
C ASN A 122 3.64 -22.09 1.73
N THR A 123 3.76 -20.78 1.52
CA THR A 123 5.04 -20.06 1.61
C THR A 123 5.33 -19.70 3.07
N PRO A 124 6.40 -20.25 3.69
CA PRO A 124 6.76 -19.88 5.04
C PRO A 124 7.34 -18.46 5.07
N VAL A 125 6.97 -17.65 6.06
CA VAL A 125 7.48 -16.27 6.19
C VAL A 125 9.01 -16.23 6.27
N SER A 126 9.65 -17.28 6.80
CA SER A 126 11.10 -17.38 6.83
C SER A 126 11.76 -17.40 5.45
N SER A 127 11.14 -18.05 4.45
CA SER A 127 11.70 -18.03 3.08
C SER A 127 11.59 -16.63 2.48
N ILE A 128 10.46 -15.95 2.70
CA ILE A 128 10.26 -14.57 2.26
C ILE A 128 11.28 -13.63 2.91
N VAL A 129 11.61 -13.84 4.18
CA VAL A 129 12.67 -13.08 4.87
C VAL A 129 14.03 -13.32 4.20
N ASP A 130 14.36 -14.58 3.90
CA ASP A 130 15.64 -14.93 3.29
C ASP A 130 15.76 -14.38 1.86
N GLU A 131 14.70 -14.48 1.07
CA GLU A 131 14.57 -13.89 -0.28
C GLU A 131 14.71 -12.36 -0.23
N PHE A 132 14.00 -11.69 0.67
CA PHE A 132 14.11 -10.24 0.86
C PHE A 132 15.53 -9.80 1.22
N ILE A 133 16.20 -10.52 2.13
CA ILE A 133 17.60 -10.21 2.49
C ILE A 133 18.53 -10.40 1.28
N ALA A 134 18.32 -11.46 0.49
CA ALA A 134 19.10 -11.76 -0.69
C ALA A 134 18.92 -10.69 -1.78
N ASP A 135 17.68 -10.28 -2.05
CA ASP A 135 17.36 -9.24 -3.04
C ASP A 135 17.88 -7.88 -2.58
N ALA A 136 17.69 -7.52 -1.31
CA ALA A 136 18.23 -6.28 -0.75
C ALA A 136 19.76 -6.22 -0.84
N ALA A 137 20.46 -7.36 -0.75
CA ALA A 137 21.93 -7.39 -0.91
C ALA A 137 22.40 -7.05 -2.32
N GLN A 138 21.53 -7.10 -3.33
CA GLN A 138 21.84 -6.75 -4.72
C GLN A 138 21.63 -5.26 -5.02
N VAL A 139 20.98 -4.52 -4.11
CA VAL A 139 20.64 -3.11 -4.29
C VAL A 139 21.66 -2.22 -3.56
N ASN A 140 21.94 -1.05 -4.14
CA ASN A 140 22.80 -0.07 -3.50
C ASN A 140 22.23 0.42 -2.16
N GLU A 141 23.10 0.60 -1.17
CA GLU A 141 22.69 0.99 0.19
C GLU A 141 21.94 2.32 0.25
N ASP A 142 22.39 3.33 -0.51
CA ASP A 142 21.74 4.65 -0.54
C ASP A 142 20.32 4.53 -1.09
N SER A 143 20.14 3.74 -2.16
CA SER A 143 18.80 3.43 -2.69
C SER A 143 17.91 2.75 -1.66
N LEU A 144 18.44 1.80 -0.88
CA LEU A 144 17.68 1.12 0.19
C LEU A 144 17.26 2.07 1.32
N ARG A 145 18.07 3.09 1.65
CA ARG A 145 17.73 4.10 2.66
C ARG A 145 16.59 5.00 2.20
N HIS A 146 16.51 5.28 0.90
CA HIS A 146 15.46 6.08 0.28
C HIS A 146 14.27 5.25 -0.24
N THR A 147 14.26 3.95 0.00
CA THR A 147 13.14 3.07 -0.37
C THR A 147 12.35 2.69 0.87
N PRO A 148 11.01 2.88 0.92
CA PRO A 148 10.19 2.38 2.01
C PRO A 148 10.31 0.85 2.14
N ALA A 149 10.33 0.34 3.37
CA ALA A 149 10.43 -1.10 3.59
C ALA A 149 9.31 -1.88 2.90
N GLU A 150 8.08 -1.36 2.92
CA GLU A 150 6.93 -1.96 2.23
C GLU A 150 7.18 -2.16 0.74
N VAL A 151 7.69 -1.13 0.05
CA VAL A 151 7.95 -1.19 -1.40
C VAL A 151 8.99 -2.25 -1.73
N ALA A 152 10.09 -2.30 -0.98
CA ALA A 152 11.14 -3.28 -1.23
C ALA A 152 10.69 -4.71 -0.92
N VAL A 153 9.97 -4.92 0.19
CA VAL A 153 9.44 -6.24 0.55
C VAL A 153 8.43 -6.72 -0.49
N LEU A 154 7.48 -5.89 -0.89
CA LEU A 154 6.50 -6.26 -1.92
C LEU A 154 7.15 -6.50 -3.28
N GLY A 155 8.17 -5.72 -3.64
CA GLY A 155 8.96 -5.95 -4.84
C GLY A 155 9.65 -7.32 -4.85
N SER A 156 10.29 -7.68 -3.74
CA SER A 156 10.89 -9.02 -3.56
C SER A 156 9.81 -10.12 -3.62
N VAL A 157 8.70 -9.97 -2.91
CA VAL A 157 7.63 -10.97 -2.93
C VAL A 157 7.04 -11.14 -4.32
N HIS A 158 6.84 -10.06 -5.09
CA HIS A 158 6.37 -10.16 -6.48
C HIS A 158 7.38 -10.83 -7.41
N LEU A 159 8.68 -10.67 -7.16
CA LEU A 159 9.73 -11.34 -7.93
C LEU A 159 9.69 -12.87 -7.77
N HIS A 160 9.38 -13.35 -6.55
CA HIS A 160 9.44 -14.78 -6.21
C HIS A 160 8.07 -15.49 -6.16
N HIS A 161 6.97 -14.75 -5.91
CA HIS A 161 5.64 -15.31 -5.59
C HIS A 161 4.47 -14.62 -6.34
N SER A 162 4.71 -14.14 -7.56
CA SER A 162 3.64 -13.58 -8.40
C SER A 162 2.54 -14.61 -8.72
N CYS A 163 1.29 -14.17 -8.78
CA CYS A 163 0.20 -14.98 -9.31
C CYS A 163 0.25 -15.04 -10.84
N ASN A 164 0.35 -16.26 -11.40
CA ASN A 164 0.21 -16.54 -12.83
C ASN A 164 -1.20 -17.07 -13.16
#